data_AF-A0A7J7NCN2-F1
#
_entry.id   AF-A0A7J7NCN2-F1
#
_cell.length_a   1.000
_cell.length_b   1.000
_cell.length_c   1.000
_cell.angle_alpha   90.00
_cell.angle_beta   90.00
_cell.angle_gamma   90.00
#
_symmetry.space_group_name_H-M   'P 1'
#
loop_
_entity.id
_entity.type
_entity.pdbx_description
1 polymer ?
#
loop_
_entity_poly.entity_id
_entity_poly.type
_entity_poly.pdbx_seq_one_letter_code
_entity_poly.pdbx_strand_id
1 'polypeptide(L)'
;MIYIQGMFLPFTVSREYERSVKAPGQHSLGCHILFIKGNVVYDEYVRPMERVVDFRTEISGIRPRDLRKAKDFRVAQKEVADMIKGRLLVGHALRNDLRALLLSHPKYDVRDTAEYRLFLKGGRRRSLRGLASEFLGVKIQHGEHCL
;
A
#
# COMPACT_ATOMS: atom_id res chain seq x y z
N MET A 1 -15.81 6.64 5.71
CA MET A 1 -14.42 7.09 5.49
C MET A 1 -13.50 5.94 5.84
N ILE A 2 -12.77 5.42 4.86
CA ILE A 2 -11.74 4.39 5.06
C ILE A 2 -10.40 5.05 4.80
N TYR A 3 -9.45 4.89 5.72
CA TYR A 3 -8.07 5.29 5.52
C TYR A 3 -7.25 4.08 5.07
N ILE A 4 -6.63 4.17 3.90
CA ILE A 4 -5.73 3.13 3.41
C ILE A 4 -4.32 3.64 3.59
N GLN A 5 -3.54 2.94 4.39
CA GLN A 5 -2.10 3.04 4.38
C GLN A 5 -1.59 1.73 3.79
N GLY A 6 -1.45 1.68 2.47
CA GLY A 6 -0.75 0.58 1.85
C GLY A 6 0.74 0.87 1.85
N MET A 7 1.52 -0.15 2.19
CA MET A 7 2.95 -0.14 1.98
C MET A 7 3.25 -1.06 0.82
N PHE A 8 3.31 -0.47 -0.37
CA PHE A 8 3.89 -1.15 -1.52
C PHE A 8 5.38 -0.91 -1.50
N LEU A 9 6.08 -1.85 -0.89
CA LEU A 9 7.51 -1.92 -1.07
C LEU A 9 7.78 -2.68 -2.36
N PRO A 10 8.56 -2.09 -3.30
CA PRO A 10 8.93 -2.78 -4.51
C PRO A 10 9.85 -3.95 -4.12
N PHE A 11 9.43 -5.18 -4.42
CA PHE A 11 10.31 -6.33 -4.49
C PHE A 11 10.70 -6.60 -5.94
N THR A 12 11.80 -7.29 -6.10
CA THR A 12 12.26 -7.79 -7.39
C THR A 12 11.58 -9.13 -7.68
N VAL A 13 11.16 -9.33 -8.93
CA VAL A 13 10.69 -10.62 -9.47
C VAL A 13 11.80 -11.27 -10.28
N SER A 14 11.69 -12.56 -10.63
CA SER A 14 12.75 -13.23 -11.40
C SER A 14 12.98 -12.57 -12.78
N ARG A 15 14.25 -12.52 -13.22
CA ARG A 15 14.66 -11.93 -14.52
C ARG A 15 13.98 -12.56 -15.73
N GLU A 16 13.60 -13.83 -15.64
CA GLU A 16 12.89 -14.56 -16.69
C GLU A 16 11.47 -14.01 -16.89
N TYR A 17 10.82 -13.55 -15.82
CA TYR A 17 9.48 -12.98 -15.86
C TYR A 17 9.48 -11.53 -16.37
N GLU A 18 10.45 -10.69 -15.95
CA GLU A 18 10.63 -9.31 -16.46
C GLU A 18 10.71 -9.27 -17.99
N ARG A 19 11.24 -10.33 -18.61
CA ARG A 19 11.34 -10.47 -20.07
C ARG A 19 10.05 -10.94 -20.74
N SER A 20 9.19 -11.67 -20.02
CA SER A 20 7.93 -12.23 -20.55
C SER A 20 6.78 -11.23 -20.57
N VAL A 21 6.78 -10.26 -19.64
CA VAL A 21 5.74 -9.24 -19.54
C VAL A 21 6.25 -7.95 -20.17
N LYS A 22 5.81 -7.64 -21.39
CA LYS A 22 6.05 -6.34 -22.07
C LYS A 22 5.31 -5.15 -21.40
N ALA A 23 5.09 -5.19 -20.09
CA ALA A 23 4.49 -4.11 -19.33
C ALA A 23 5.14 -4.06 -17.94
N PRO A 24 5.69 -2.92 -17.50
CA PRO A 24 6.26 -2.76 -16.16
C PRO A 24 5.13 -2.76 -15.12
N GLY A 25 4.71 -3.95 -14.69
CA GLY A 25 3.85 -4.16 -13.55
C GLY A 25 4.70 -4.16 -12.28
N GLN A 26 4.44 -3.22 -11.37
CA GLN A 26 4.95 -3.35 -10.00
C GLN A 26 4.18 -4.49 -9.33
N HIS A 27 4.87 -5.60 -9.08
CA HIS A 27 4.34 -6.70 -8.30
C HIS A 27 4.36 -6.30 -6.82
N SER A 28 3.35 -6.75 -6.05
CA SER A 28 3.10 -6.33 -4.67
C SER A 28 3.07 -7.49 -3.65
N LEU A 29 3.86 -7.31 -2.60
CA LEU A 29 3.97 -8.10 -1.38
C LEU A 29 3.63 -7.08 -0.32
N GLY A 30 2.45 -7.21 0.26
CA GLY A 30 1.92 -6.21 1.16
C GLY A 30 1.29 -6.87 2.37
N CYS A 31 1.64 -6.35 3.53
CA CYS A 31 0.67 -6.17 4.60
C CYS A 31 -0.23 -5.02 4.14
N HIS A 32 -1.54 -5.25 4.07
CA HIS A 32 -2.51 -4.17 3.81
C HIS A 32 -3.14 -3.77 5.13
N ILE A 33 -2.92 -2.53 5.56
CA ILE A 33 -3.60 -1.99 6.73
C ILE A 33 -4.70 -1.05 6.26
N LEU A 34 -5.97 -1.46 6.40
CA LEU A 34 -7.10 -0.56 6.24
C LEU A 34 -7.59 -0.13 7.62
N PHE A 35 -7.82 1.18 7.76
CA PHE A 35 -8.37 1.77 8.97
C PHE A 35 -9.77 2.32 8.70
N ILE A 36 -10.68 2.15 9.66
CA ILE A 36 -11.97 2.85 9.68
C ILE A 36 -12.07 3.59 11.01
N LYS A 37 -12.21 4.93 10.94
CA LYS A 37 -12.32 5.80 12.12
C LYS A 37 -11.18 5.60 13.14
N GLY A 38 -9.96 5.37 12.66
CA GLY A 38 -8.78 5.18 13.52
C GLY A 38 -8.56 3.75 14.02
N ASN A 39 -9.47 2.82 13.76
CA ASN A 39 -9.29 1.40 14.10
C ASN A 39 -8.80 0.62 12.89
N VAL A 40 -7.83 -0.27 13.09
CA VAL A 40 -7.42 -1.26 12.09
C VAL A 40 -8.59 -2.22 11.86
N VAL A 41 -9.07 -2.31 10.63
CA VAL A 41 -10.16 -3.22 10.23
C VAL A 41 -9.70 -4.33 9.29
N TYR A 42 -8.48 -4.22 8.78
CA TYR A 42 -7.86 -5.22 7.94
C TYR A 42 -6.37 -5.06 8.10
N ASP A 43 -5.69 -6.11 8.55
CA ASP A 43 -4.24 -6.20 8.66
C ASP A 43 -3.85 -7.66 8.44
N GLU A 44 -3.43 -7.95 7.22
CA GLU A 44 -3.20 -9.32 6.76
C GLU A 44 -1.96 -9.36 5.88
N TYR A 45 -1.12 -10.38 6.07
CA TYR A 45 -0.07 -10.72 5.12
C TYR A 45 -0.71 -11.36 3.88
N VAL A 46 -0.36 -10.84 2.71
CA VAL A 46 -0.86 -11.37 1.44
C VAL A 46 0.26 -12.04 0.65
N ARG A 47 -0.01 -13.28 0.23
CA ARG A 47 0.88 -14.04 -0.64
C ARG A 47 0.80 -13.44 -2.05
N PRO A 48 1.94 -13.03 -2.63
CA PRO A 48 1.97 -12.51 -3.98
C PRO A 48 1.62 -13.62 -4.97
N MET A 49 1.05 -13.24 -6.11
CA MET A 49 0.77 -14.18 -7.20
C MET A 49 2.06 -14.80 -7.78
N GLU A 50 3.18 -14.08 -7.67
CA GLU A 50 4.46 -14.45 -8.26
C GLU A 50 5.50 -14.80 -7.21
N ARG A 51 6.51 -15.59 -7.61
CA ARG A 51 7.61 -15.95 -6.72
C ARG A 51 8.46 -14.73 -6.39
N VAL A 52 8.65 -14.52 -5.09
CA VAL A 52 9.51 -13.47 -4.55
C VAL A 52 10.96 -13.90 -4.62
N VAL A 53 11.83 -13.04 -5.15
CA VAL A 53 13.29 -13.23 -5.10
C VAL A 53 13.97 -12.38 -4.03
N ASP A 54 13.39 -11.24 -3.63
CA ASP A 54 13.89 -10.42 -2.52
C ASP A 54 12.75 -9.75 -1.73
N PHE A 55 12.68 -10.02 -0.43
CA PHE A 55 11.66 -9.46 0.47
C PHE A 55 12.00 -8.06 1.00
N ARG A 56 13.27 -7.63 0.86
CA ARG A 56 13.79 -6.37 1.41
C ARG A 56 13.44 -6.18 2.88
N THR A 57 13.67 -7.23 3.68
CA THR A 57 13.24 -7.35 5.09
C THR A 57 13.62 -6.14 5.94
N GLU A 58 14.78 -5.54 5.73
CA GLU A 58 15.25 -4.34 6.48
C GLU A 58 14.32 -3.14 6.32
N ILE A 59 13.57 -3.10 5.21
CA ILE A 59 12.62 -2.05 4.89
C ILE A 59 11.19 -2.56 5.14
N SER A 60 10.87 -3.78 4.72
CA SER A 60 9.51 -4.32 4.80
C SER A 60 9.12 -4.89 6.14
N GLY A 61 10.06 -5.35 6.95
CA GLY A 61 9.79 -6.20 8.12
C GLY A 61 9.27 -7.60 7.76
N ILE A 62 8.96 -7.88 6.48
CA ILE A 62 8.37 -9.14 6.02
C ILE A 62 9.45 -10.21 5.91
N ARG A 63 9.25 -11.32 6.59
CA ARG A 63 10.12 -12.49 6.55
C ARG A 63 9.40 -13.65 5.86
N PRO A 64 10.14 -14.62 5.29
CA PRO A 64 9.53 -15.81 4.68
C PRO A 64 8.57 -16.57 5.61
N ARG A 65 8.81 -16.51 6.93
CA ARG A 65 7.95 -17.13 7.95
C ARG A 65 6.56 -16.49 8.04
N ASP A 66 6.43 -15.21 7.75
CA ASP A 66 5.16 -14.47 7.83
C ASP A 66 4.23 -14.88 6.68
N LEU A 67 4.81 -15.31 5.56
CA LEU A 67 4.07 -15.83 4.40
C LEU A 67 3.53 -17.25 4.56
N ARG A 68 3.89 -17.95 5.65
CA ARG A 68 3.33 -19.28 5.93
C ARG A 68 1.84 -19.24 6.23
N LYS A 69 1.36 -18.16 6.86
CA LYS A 69 -0.06 -17.93 7.16
C LYS A 69 -0.70 -16.85 6.29
N ALA A 70 0.02 -16.36 5.27
CA ALA A 70 -0.49 -15.31 4.41
C ALA A 70 -1.70 -15.77 3.60
N LYS A 71 -2.68 -14.87 3.48
CA LYS A 71 -3.86 -15.05 2.64
C LYS A 71 -3.48 -15.04 1.17
N ASP A 72 -4.25 -15.75 0.35
CA ASP A 72 -4.13 -15.66 -1.10
C ASP A 72 -4.48 -14.25 -1.59
N PHE A 73 -3.73 -13.73 -2.57
CA PHE A 73 -3.98 -12.40 -3.13
C PHE A 73 -5.40 -12.20 -3.60
N ARG A 74 -6.02 -13.19 -4.28
CA ARG A 74 -7.38 -13.03 -4.83
C ARG A 74 -8.42 -12.91 -3.71
N VAL A 75 -8.20 -13.62 -2.60
CA VAL A 75 -9.06 -13.53 -1.42
C VAL A 75 -8.93 -12.15 -0.79
N ALA A 76 -7.70 -11.72 -0.52
CA ALA A 76 -7.45 -10.40 0.05
C ALA A 76 -7.95 -9.26 -0.84
N GLN A 77 -7.71 -9.35 -2.15
CA GLN A 77 -8.19 -8.40 -3.13
C GLN A 77 -9.71 -8.28 -3.10
N LYS A 78 -10.44 -9.40 -3.05
CA LYS A 78 -11.90 -9.43 -2.98
C LYS A 78 -12.40 -8.81 -1.67
N GLU A 79 -11.83 -9.20 -0.54
CA GLU A 79 -12.16 -8.65 0.78
C GLU A 79 -11.98 -7.12 0.79
N VAL A 80 -10.85 -6.62 0.28
CA VAL A 80 -10.59 -5.19 0.16
C VAL A 80 -11.56 -4.50 -0.80
N ALA A 81 -11.83 -5.09 -1.97
CA ALA A 81 -12.78 -4.56 -2.94
C ALA A 81 -14.18 -4.38 -2.35
N ASP A 82 -14.66 -5.40 -1.63
CA ASP A 82 -15.96 -5.38 -0.97
C ASP A 82 -16.00 -4.34 0.16
N MET A 83 -14.91 -4.22 0.93
CA MET A 83 -14.81 -3.21 1.99
C MET A 83 -14.83 -1.77 1.48
N ILE A 84 -14.17 -1.48 0.34
CA ILE A 84 -14.08 -0.12 -0.19
C ILE A 84 -15.28 0.28 -1.07
N LYS A 85 -16.10 -0.70 -1.49
CA LYS A 85 -17.23 -0.45 -2.39
C LYS A 85 -18.21 0.57 -1.80
N GLY A 86 -18.48 1.63 -2.56
CA GLY A 86 -19.43 2.69 -2.18
C GLY A 86 -18.97 3.56 -1.00
N ARG A 87 -17.67 3.60 -0.70
CA ARG A 87 -17.13 4.36 0.44
C ARG A 87 -16.03 5.32 0.01
N LEU A 88 -16.03 6.51 0.61
CA LEU A 88 -14.94 7.48 0.48
C LEU A 88 -13.62 6.93 1.02
N LEU A 89 -12.61 6.87 0.15
CA LEU A 89 -11.21 6.55 0.46
C LEU A 89 -10.41 7.81 0.78
N VAL A 90 -9.64 7.75 1.86
CA VAL A 90 -8.70 8.79 2.28
C VAL A 90 -7.34 8.15 2.48
N GLY A 91 -6.25 8.82 2.11
CA GLY A 91 -4.92 8.22 2.26
C GLY A 91 -3.82 9.08 1.66
N HIS A 92 -2.65 8.49 1.47
CA HIS A 92 -1.49 9.16 0.90
C HIS A 92 -0.90 8.34 -0.23
N ALA A 93 -0.91 8.87 -1.45
CA ALA A 93 -0.49 8.19 -2.67
C ALA A 93 -1.31 6.91 -2.98
N LEU A 94 -2.64 6.98 -2.75
CA LEU A 94 -3.62 5.88 -2.89
C LEU A 94 -3.59 5.21 -4.27
N ARG A 95 -3.13 5.92 -5.30
CA ARG A 95 -2.96 5.37 -6.64
C ARG A 95 -1.99 4.20 -6.67
N ASN A 96 -0.91 4.28 -5.91
CA ASN A 96 0.05 3.18 -5.79
C ASN A 96 -0.64 1.98 -5.16
N ASP A 97 -1.46 2.24 -4.14
CA ASP A 97 -2.11 1.17 -3.40
C ASP A 97 -3.14 0.41 -4.22
N LEU A 98 -4.03 1.15 -4.86
CA LEU A 98 -5.05 0.60 -5.72
C LEU A 98 -4.44 -0.14 -6.92
N ARG A 99 -3.40 0.42 -7.54
CA ARG A 99 -2.71 -0.23 -8.67
C ARG A 99 -2.19 -1.60 -8.27
N ALA A 100 -1.64 -1.69 -7.08
CA ALA A 100 -0.94 -2.88 -6.65
C ALA A 100 -1.85 -3.90 -5.94
N LEU A 101 -3.07 -3.51 -5.57
CA LEU A 101 -4.20 -4.41 -5.37
C LEU A 101 -4.94 -4.77 -6.68
N LEU A 102 -4.53 -4.23 -7.83
CA LEU A 102 -5.24 -4.35 -9.10
C LEU A 102 -6.72 -3.93 -9.00
N LEU A 103 -7.00 -2.90 -8.19
CA LEU A 103 -8.33 -2.32 -7.97
C LEU A 103 -8.43 -0.92 -8.58
N SER A 104 -9.65 -0.51 -8.87
CA SER A 104 -9.98 0.88 -9.21
C SER A 104 -11.05 1.40 -8.27
N HIS A 105 -11.06 2.72 -8.07
CA HIS A 105 -12.04 3.39 -7.23
C HIS A 105 -12.47 4.71 -7.90
N PRO A 106 -13.75 5.11 -7.80
CA PRO A 106 -14.22 6.35 -8.42
C PRO A 106 -13.44 7.56 -7.93
N LYS A 107 -12.96 8.40 -8.85
CA LYS A 107 -12.10 9.56 -8.51
C LYS A 107 -12.78 10.54 -7.53
N TYR A 108 -14.09 10.70 -7.65
CA TYR A 108 -14.87 11.57 -6.76
C TYR A 108 -14.95 11.04 -5.33
N ASP A 109 -14.73 9.73 -5.12
CA ASP A 109 -14.70 9.07 -3.82
C ASP A 109 -13.27 8.88 -3.27
N VAL A 110 -12.26 9.53 -3.87
CA VAL A 110 -10.86 9.49 -3.38
C VAL A 110 -10.44 10.87 -2.83
N ARG A 111 -9.82 10.86 -1.65
CA ARG A 111 -9.15 12.02 -1.04
C ARG A 111 -7.69 11.66 -0.75
N ASP A 112 -6.84 11.97 -1.72
CA ASP A 112 -5.41 11.69 -1.63
C ASP A 112 -4.66 12.92 -1.10
N THR A 113 -4.05 12.77 0.08
CA THR A 113 -3.24 13.81 0.73
C THR A 113 -1.96 14.13 -0.04
N ALA A 114 -1.45 13.21 -0.86
CA ALA A 114 -0.28 13.46 -1.71
C ALA A 114 -0.59 14.39 -2.90
N GLU A 115 -1.86 14.47 -3.32
CA GLU A 115 -2.34 15.32 -4.42
C GLU A 115 -3.06 16.58 -3.91
N TYR A 116 -3.29 16.68 -2.60
CA TYR A 116 -4.05 17.78 -2.03
C TYR A 116 -3.26 19.08 -2.14
N ARG A 117 -3.82 20.09 -2.84
CA ARG A 117 -3.12 21.32 -3.21
C ARG A 117 -2.44 22.05 -2.05
N LEU A 118 -3.07 22.06 -0.87
CA LEU A 118 -2.53 22.72 0.33
C LEU A 118 -1.30 21.99 0.90
N PHE A 119 -1.11 20.72 0.55
CA PHE A 119 0.02 19.91 0.99
C PHE A 119 1.15 19.84 -0.05
N LEU A 120 1.00 20.50 -1.20
CA LEU A 120 2.05 20.60 -2.21
C LEU A 120 3.01 21.73 -1.86
N LYS A 121 4.33 21.47 -1.95
CA LYS A 121 5.36 22.50 -1.78
C LYS A 121 6.02 22.77 -3.12
N GLY A 122 5.84 23.99 -3.65
CA GLY A 122 6.32 24.34 -4.99
C GLY A 122 5.74 23.44 -6.09
N GLY A 123 4.48 23.01 -5.94
CA GLY A 123 3.81 22.09 -6.87
C GLY A 123 4.28 20.64 -6.79
N ARG A 124 5.18 20.28 -5.87
CA ARG A 124 5.68 18.91 -5.69
C ARG A 124 5.01 18.23 -4.51
N ARG A 125 4.78 16.92 -4.68
CA ARG A 125 4.26 16.05 -3.61
C ARG A 125 5.27 15.99 -2.46
N ARG A 126 4.75 15.94 -1.24
CA ARG A 126 5.53 15.76 -0.01
C ARG A 126 5.35 14.35 0.51
N SER A 127 6.33 13.85 1.27
CA SER A 127 6.18 12.56 1.96
C SER A 127 5.19 12.66 3.10
N LEU A 128 4.49 11.56 3.39
CA LEU A 128 3.60 11.46 4.55
C LEU A 128 4.33 11.81 5.85
N ARG A 129 5.57 11.33 6.04
CA ARG A 129 6.43 11.71 7.18
C ARG A 129 6.61 13.22 7.30
N GLY A 130 6.89 13.88 6.16
CA GLY A 130 7.07 15.33 6.13
C GLY A 130 5.78 16.10 6.41
N LEU A 131 4.62 15.57 6.01
CA LEU A 131 3.32 16.16 6.34
C LEU A 131 2.95 15.95 7.80
N ALA A 132 3.11 14.73 8.33
CA ALA A 132 2.84 14.42 9.73
C ALA A 132 3.70 15.24 10.69
N SER A 133 4.99 15.40 10.39
CA SER A 133 5.88 16.21 11.23
C SER A 133 5.51 17.69 11.22
N GLU A 134 5.03 18.24 10.10
CA GLU A 134 4.71 19.66 9.98
C GLU A 134 3.33 20.00 10.55
N PHE A 135 2.31 19.22 10.17
CA PHE A 135 0.92 19.54 10.51
C PHE A 135 0.45 18.91 11.83
N LEU A 136 1.05 17.80 12.24
CA LEU A 136 0.67 17.07 13.46
C LEU A 136 1.76 17.12 14.55
N GLY A 137 2.97 17.58 14.22
CA GLY A 137 4.10 17.56 15.15
C GLY A 137 4.59 16.14 15.50
N VAL A 138 4.12 15.11 14.77
CA VAL A 138 4.42 13.70 15.04
C VAL A 138 5.47 13.19 14.08
N LYS A 139 6.48 12.49 14.60
CA LYS A 139 7.42 11.75 13.77
C LYS A 139 6.93 10.31 13.61
N ILE A 140 6.68 9.91 12.37
CA ILE A 140 6.13 8.60 12.00
C ILE A 140 7.13 7.80 11.14
N GLN A 141 6.88 6.49 11.01
CA GLN A 141 7.66 5.55 10.20
C GLN A 141 9.11 5.40 10.69
N HIS A 142 9.34 5.24 12.01
CA HIS A 142 10.67 4.94 12.55
C HIS A 142 10.90 3.42 12.60
N GLY A 143 11.92 2.90 11.91
CA GLY A 143 12.29 1.47 11.96
C GLY A 143 11.80 0.62 10.77
N GLU A 144 11.79 -0.71 10.93
CA GLU A 144 11.15 -1.65 9.98
C GLU A 144 9.67 -1.31 9.87
N HIS A 145 9.15 -1.27 8.65
CA HIS A 145 7.84 -0.66 8.42
C HIS A 145 6.64 -1.57 8.78
N CYS A 146 6.86 -2.88 8.98
CA CYS A 146 5.87 -3.80 9.56
C CYS A 146 6.42 -4.35 10.89
N LEU A 147 6.27 -3.59 11.97
CA LEU A 147 6.41 -4.04 13.36
C LEU A 147 5.39 -3.33 14.24
#